data_AF-A0A1I3DIP2-F1
#
_entry.id   AF-A0A1I3DIP2-F1
#
_cell.length_a   1.000
_cell.length_b   1.000
_cell.length_c   1.000
_cell.angle_alpha   90.00
_cell.angle_beta   90.00
_cell.angle_gamma   90.00
#
_symmetry.space_group_name_H-M   'P 1'
#
loop_
_entity.id
_entity.type
_entity.pdbx_description
1 polymer ?
#
loop_
_entity_poly.entity_id
_entity_poly.type
_entity_poly.pdbx_seq_one_letter_code
_entity_poly.pdbx_strand_id
1 'polypeptide(L)'
;MKNSSCYPIKLVFILCALLIASCEKKTPNPDEDQTESTTIPNSLHIAFETPDWKRQIDCSHLDLYPSSVNDEVFYVFASSQSTLNTFVFSYPSRASELEKPASKGRYPVAEYANPTGPFQYGMKLPLDDDKFDITYGRLVSNAGDSETEFTEITEIKRVGTEGEYALFQIKGRYGFNSTLETPSGTEVGNYVKGTFHLKVRALID
;
A
#
# COMPACT_ATOMS: atom_id res chain seq x y z
N MET A 1 85.15 -17.04 -5.60
CA MET A 1 84.65 -18.43 -5.53
C MET A 1 83.23 -18.38 -4.95
N LYS A 2 82.33 -19.19 -5.52
CA LYS A 2 80.90 -19.29 -5.19
C LYS A 2 80.68 -19.64 -3.71
N ASN A 3 79.59 -19.16 -3.10
CA ASN A 3 78.45 -20.01 -2.75
C ASN A 3 77.25 -19.24 -2.17
N SER A 4 76.09 -19.73 -2.61
CA SER A 4 74.70 -19.44 -2.29
C SER A 4 74.33 -19.60 -0.81
N SER A 5 73.25 -18.93 -0.35
CA SER A 5 71.91 -19.54 -0.16
C SER A 5 71.08 -18.97 1.01
N CYS A 6 69.75 -18.92 0.78
CA CYS A 6 68.60 -19.04 1.68
C CYS A 6 68.19 -17.93 2.69
N TYR A 7 67.05 -17.31 2.37
CA TYR A 7 66.01 -16.74 3.25
C TYR A 7 65.25 -17.85 4.04
N PRO A 8 64.21 -17.56 4.88
CA PRO A 8 63.72 -16.32 5.54
C PRO A 8 63.42 -16.53 7.05
N ILE A 9 63.10 -15.47 7.82
CA ILE A 9 62.13 -15.54 8.94
C ILE A 9 61.43 -14.18 9.09
N LYS A 10 60.10 -14.25 9.11
CA LYS A 10 59.15 -13.16 9.25
C LYS A 10 59.10 -12.71 10.72
N LEU A 11 59.13 -11.40 10.98
CA LEU A 11 58.60 -10.86 12.23
C LEU A 11 57.66 -9.70 11.91
N VAL A 12 56.38 -9.99 12.09
CA VAL A 12 55.26 -9.05 12.01
C VAL A 12 55.24 -8.27 13.32
N PHE A 13 55.46 -6.96 13.27
CA PHE A 13 55.18 -6.05 14.38
C PHE A 13 53.86 -5.33 14.10
N ILE A 14 52.84 -5.74 14.86
CA ILE A 14 51.53 -5.09 14.96
C ILE A 14 51.71 -3.85 15.85
N LEU A 15 51.49 -2.66 15.29
CA LEU A 15 51.40 -1.43 16.06
C LEU A 15 49.92 -1.05 16.19
N CYS A 16 49.37 -1.24 17.39
CA CYS A 16 48.05 -0.80 17.79
C CYS A 16 47.94 0.74 17.74
N ALA A 17 47.09 1.25 16.85
CA ALA A 17 46.60 2.62 16.95
C ALA A 17 45.45 2.67 17.97
N LEU A 18 45.70 3.31 19.11
CA LEU A 18 44.70 3.70 20.09
C LEU A 18 43.89 4.88 19.51
N LEU A 19 42.69 4.61 19.01
CA LEU A 19 41.66 5.63 18.78
C LEU A 19 40.81 5.72 20.05
N ILE A 20 41.01 6.80 20.81
CA ILE A 20 40.11 7.19 21.90
C ILE A 20 38.94 7.95 21.25
N ALA A 21 37.95 7.24 20.74
CA ALA A 21 36.66 7.82 20.39
C ALA A 21 35.81 7.86 21.66
N SER A 22 35.59 9.07 22.18
CA SER A 22 34.69 9.33 23.30
C SER A 22 33.26 8.98 22.89
N CYS A 23 32.74 7.85 23.42
CA CYS A 23 31.32 7.52 23.39
C CYS A 23 30.58 8.43 24.39
N GLU A 24 30.11 9.59 23.95
CA GLU A 24 28.95 10.19 24.59
C GLU A 24 27.73 9.33 24.26
N LYS A 25 27.20 8.63 25.27
CA LYS A 25 25.88 8.02 25.23
C LYS A 25 24.84 9.13 25.12
N LYS A 26 24.49 9.53 23.89
CA LYS A 26 23.22 10.20 23.64
C LYS A 26 22.11 9.16 23.82
N THR A 27 21.32 9.36 24.87
CA THR A 27 19.98 8.82 25.03
C THR A 27 19.19 8.93 23.72
N PRO A 28 18.51 7.86 23.25
CA PRO A 28 17.70 7.95 22.06
C PRO A 28 16.49 8.84 22.37
N ASN A 29 16.41 9.96 21.67
CA ASN A 29 15.19 10.76 21.56
C ASN A 29 14.25 9.98 20.60
N PRO A 30 12.96 9.79 20.91
CA PRO A 30 12.07 8.97 20.08
C PRO A 30 11.50 9.70 18.86
N ASP A 31 12.08 10.84 18.48
CA ASP A 31 11.61 11.67 17.38
C ASP A 31 12.80 12.06 16.51
N GLU A 32 13.17 11.20 15.56
CA GLU A 32 13.72 11.57 14.25
C GLU A 32 13.98 10.31 13.41
N ASP A 33 13.57 10.38 12.15
CA ASP A 33 13.78 9.43 11.04
C ASP A 33 12.94 8.15 10.97
N GLN A 34 11.67 8.32 10.59
CA GLN A 34 11.04 7.44 9.60
C GLN A 34 10.36 8.28 8.50
N THR A 35 11.15 8.97 7.68
CA THR A 35 10.68 9.32 6.35
C THR A 35 10.82 8.09 5.45
N GLU A 36 9.91 7.11 5.61
CA GLU A 36 9.79 6.01 4.64
C GLU A 36 9.44 6.64 3.28
N SER A 37 10.43 6.73 2.40
CA SER A 37 10.26 7.09 0.98
C SER A 37 9.33 6.08 0.30
N THR A 38 8.04 6.37 0.38
CA THR A 38 6.88 5.59 -0.06
C THR A 38 6.61 5.82 -1.55
N THR A 39 7.60 5.51 -2.41
CA THR A 39 7.40 5.64 -3.86
C THR A 39 6.37 4.61 -4.34
N ILE A 40 5.18 5.08 -4.74
CA ILE A 40 4.13 4.24 -5.32
C ILE A 40 4.58 3.79 -6.72
N PRO A 41 4.65 2.48 -7.02
CA PRO A 41 4.99 1.98 -8.35
C PRO A 41 4.09 2.53 -9.45
N ASN A 42 4.66 2.75 -10.64
CA ASN A 42 3.91 3.21 -11.83
C ASN A 42 3.19 2.08 -12.59
N SER A 43 3.43 0.82 -12.22
CA SER A 43 2.66 -0.32 -12.72
C SER A 43 1.32 -0.38 -12.02
N LEU A 44 0.24 -0.77 -12.72
CA LEU A 44 -1.04 -1.01 -12.07
C LEU A 44 -0.90 -2.11 -11.02
N HIS A 45 -1.28 -1.82 -9.78
CA HIS A 45 -1.08 -2.73 -8.66
C HIS A 45 -2.03 -2.43 -7.50
N ILE A 46 -2.12 -3.41 -6.61
CA ILE A 46 -2.54 -3.25 -5.22
C ILE A 46 -1.47 -3.87 -4.36
N ALA A 47 -0.97 -3.12 -3.38
CA ALA A 47 0.01 -3.60 -2.42
C ALA A 47 -0.49 -3.32 -1.01
N PHE A 48 -0.33 -4.30 -0.11
CA PHE A 48 -0.68 -4.17 1.29
C PHE A 48 0.42 -4.75 2.19
N GLU A 49 0.43 -4.28 3.41
CA GLU A 49 1.31 -4.68 4.50
C GLU A 49 0.51 -4.70 5.80
N THR A 50 0.65 -5.81 6.52
CA THR A 50 0.25 -5.99 7.92
C THR A 50 1.52 -6.20 8.75
N PRO A 51 1.43 -6.27 10.09
CA PRO A 51 2.59 -6.61 10.92
C PRO A 51 3.25 -7.94 10.55
N ASP A 52 2.46 -8.89 10.05
CA ASP A 52 2.89 -10.27 9.84
C ASP A 52 3.38 -10.53 8.41
N TRP A 53 2.84 -9.82 7.42
CA TRP A 53 3.17 -10.07 6.01
C TRP A 53 2.83 -8.90 5.08
N LYS A 54 3.37 -8.96 3.87
CA LYS A 54 3.10 -7.99 2.80
C LYS A 54 3.02 -8.67 1.45
N ARG A 55 2.28 -8.06 0.54
CA ARG A 55 2.17 -8.54 -0.85
C ARG A 55 1.83 -7.41 -1.80
N GLN A 56 2.33 -7.54 -3.03
CA GLN A 56 1.91 -6.75 -4.17
C GLN A 56 1.23 -7.67 -5.20
N ILE A 57 0.09 -7.25 -5.70
CA ILE A 57 -0.72 -7.92 -6.71
C ILE A 57 -0.62 -7.11 -8.00
N ASP A 58 -0.27 -7.79 -9.09
CA ASP A 58 -0.27 -7.19 -10.44
C ASP A 58 -1.71 -7.00 -10.92
N CYS A 59 -2.05 -5.75 -11.26
CA CYS A 59 -3.37 -5.37 -11.76
C CYS A 59 -3.32 -4.89 -13.23
N SER A 60 -2.24 -5.18 -13.96
CA SER A 60 -2.04 -4.76 -15.35
C SER A 60 -3.14 -5.23 -16.32
N HIS A 61 -3.74 -6.39 -16.03
CA HIS A 61 -4.85 -6.96 -16.80
C HIS A 61 -6.24 -6.66 -16.22
N LEU A 62 -6.31 -5.89 -15.13
CA LEU A 62 -7.56 -5.59 -14.47
C LEU A 62 -8.34 -4.55 -15.26
N ASP A 63 -9.52 -4.93 -15.73
CA ASP A 63 -10.41 -4.05 -16.48
C ASP A 63 -11.78 -3.98 -15.82
N LEU A 64 -12.04 -2.90 -15.07
CA LEU A 64 -13.23 -2.77 -14.23
C LEU A 64 -14.21 -1.77 -14.80
N TYR A 65 -15.47 -2.20 -14.94
CA TYR A 65 -16.58 -1.31 -15.21
C TYR A 65 -17.14 -0.75 -13.90
N PRO A 66 -17.48 0.55 -13.86
CA PRO A 66 -18.00 1.18 -12.68
C PRO A 66 -19.38 0.63 -12.34
N SER A 67 -19.66 0.52 -11.05
CA SER A 67 -21.01 0.42 -10.50
C SER A 67 -21.34 1.71 -9.77
N SER A 68 -22.61 2.10 -9.72
CA SER A 68 -23.04 3.31 -9.02
C SER A 68 -23.24 3.03 -7.52
N VAL A 69 -22.68 3.88 -6.67
CA VAL A 69 -23.14 4.04 -5.28
C VAL A 69 -24.39 4.93 -5.29
N ASN A 70 -24.32 6.03 -6.05
CA ASN A 70 -25.39 6.97 -6.34
C ASN A 70 -25.07 7.69 -7.67
N ASP A 71 -25.79 8.77 -8.00
CA ASP A 71 -25.61 9.50 -9.27
C ASP A 71 -24.24 10.21 -9.38
N GLU A 72 -23.60 10.52 -8.25
CA GLU A 72 -22.37 11.30 -8.17
C GLU A 72 -21.12 10.43 -7.92
N VAL A 73 -21.31 9.21 -7.42
CA VAL A 73 -20.22 8.35 -6.95
C VAL A 73 -20.31 6.98 -7.62
N PHE A 74 -19.24 6.63 -8.31
CA PHE A 74 -18.99 5.28 -8.78
C PHE A 74 -18.09 4.52 -7.81
N TYR A 75 -18.11 3.19 -7.92
CA TYR A 75 -17.13 2.32 -7.31
C TYR A 75 -16.74 1.19 -8.26
N VAL A 76 -15.56 0.65 -8.01
CA VAL A 76 -15.08 -0.59 -8.61
C VAL A 76 -14.67 -1.54 -7.50
N PHE A 77 -14.80 -2.83 -7.75
CA PHE A 77 -14.32 -3.86 -6.86
C PHE A 77 -13.77 -5.03 -7.68
N ALA A 78 -12.83 -5.77 -7.12
CA ALA A 78 -12.39 -7.03 -7.68
C ALA A 78 -11.81 -7.94 -6.61
N SER A 79 -11.91 -9.24 -6.86
CA SER A 79 -11.35 -10.29 -6.00
C SER A 79 -10.29 -11.08 -6.77
N SER A 80 -9.12 -11.23 -6.18
CA SER A 80 -8.08 -12.14 -6.67
C SER A 80 -8.42 -13.57 -6.28
N GLN A 81 -8.51 -14.48 -7.26
CA GLN A 81 -8.77 -15.90 -6.97
C GLN A 81 -7.61 -16.57 -6.22
N SER A 82 -6.36 -16.20 -6.52
CA SER A 82 -5.17 -16.85 -5.95
C SER A 82 -4.81 -16.34 -4.56
N THR A 83 -5.18 -15.11 -4.23
CA THR A 83 -4.85 -14.50 -2.93
C THR A 83 -6.07 -14.23 -2.08
N LEU A 84 -7.26 -14.50 -2.62
CA LEU A 84 -8.55 -14.10 -2.06
C LEU A 84 -8.60 -12.62 -1.65
N ASN A 85 -7.74 -11.74 -2.16
CA ASN A 85 -7.78 -10.33 -1.79
C ASN A 85 -8.93 -9.68 -2.56
N THR A 86 -9.85 -9.05 -1.84
CA THR A 86 -10.90 -8.23 -2.44
C THR A 86 -10.69 -6.78 -2.04
N PHE A 87 -10.81 -5.86 -2.99
CA PHE A 87 -10.81 -4.43 -2.72
C PHE A 87 -12.08 -3.79 -3.26
N VAL A 88 -12.40 -2.62 -2.70
CA VAL A 88 -13.36 -1.67 -3.24
C VAL A 88 -12.70 -0.29 -3.29
N PHE A 89 -12.97 0.46 -4.34
CA PHE A 89 -12.54 1.85 -4.47
C PHE A 89 -13.65 2.68 -5.10
N SER A 90 -14.09 3.72 -4.39
CA SER A 90 -15.07 4.69 -4.88
C SER A 90 -14.41 5.95 -5.42
N TYR A 91 -15.08 6.64 -6.34
CA TYR A 91 -14.58 7.86 -6.98
C TYR A 91 -15.74 8.64 -7.63
N PRO A 92 -15.57 9.94 -7.94
CA PRO A 92 -16.58 10.71 -8.63
C PRO A 92 -17.00 10.08 -9.96
N SER A 93 -18.30 10.08 -10.25
CA SER A 93 -18.86 9.50 -11.47
C SER A 93 -18.51 10.29 -12.74
N ARG A 94 -18.16 11.57 -12.61
CA ARG A 94 -17.88 12.50 -13.71
C ARG A 94 -16.39 12.78 -13.90
N ALA A 95 -15.97 12.83 -15.17
CA ALA A 95 -14.59 13.12 -15.55
C ALA A 95 -14.14 14.52 -15.08
N SER A 96 -15.00 15.52 -15.22
CA SER A 96 -14.77 16.89 -14.74
C SER A 96 -14.42 16.96 -13.25
N GLU A 97 -15.01 16.10 -12.42
CA GLU A 97 -14.73 16.03 -10.98
C GLU A 97 -13.36 15.40 -10.69
N LEU A 98 -12.96 14.37 -11.43
CA LEU A 98 -11.64 13.75 -11.30
C LEU A 98 -10.48 14.67 -11.72
N GLU A 99 -10.73 15.59 -12.64
CA GLU A 99 -9.72 16.53 -13.16
C GLU A 99 -9.47 17.73 -12.23
N LYS A 100 -10.29 17.91 -11.20
CA LYS A 100 -10.11 19.01 -10.23
C LYS A 100 -8.85 18.82 -9.38
N PRO A 101 -8.08 19.89 -9.11
CA PRO A 101 -6.94 19.82 -8.19
C PRO A 101 -7.33 19.33 -6.78
N ALA A 102 -8.54 19.65 -6.32
CA ALA A 102 -9.09 19.25 -5.02
C ALA A 102 -9.40 17.74 -4.91
N SER A 103 -9.26 16.99 -6.00
CA SER A 103 -9.43 15.53 -6.04
C SER A 103 -8.18 14.77 -5.58
N LYS A 104 -7.13 15.49 -5.19
CA LYS A 104 -5.93 14.96 -4.53
C LYS A 104 -5.98 15.36 -3.06
N GLY A 105 -5.55 14.47 -2.19
CA GLY A 105 -5.56 14.68 -0.74
C GLY A 105 -6.03 13.44 0.01
N ARG A 106 -6.32 13.63 1.30
CA ARG A 106 -6.78 12.57 2.20
C ARG A 106 -8.30 12.53 2.25
N TYR A 107 -8.83 11.31 2.28
CA TYR A 107 -10.24 10.96 2.33
C TYR A 107 -10.44 9.84 3.36
N PRO A 108 -11.67 9.65 3.84
CA PRO A 108 -12.00 8.53 4.70
C PRO A 108 -11.73 7.16 4.04
N VAL A 109 -11.54 6.14 4.86
CA VAL A 109 -11.55 4.72 4.50
C VAL A 109 -13.00 4.25 4.42
N ALA A 110 -13.30 3.38 3.45
CA ALA A 110 -14.58 2.69 3.39
C ALA A 110 -14.59 1.44 4.28
N GLU A 111 -15.72 1.21 4.95
CA GLU A 111 -16.07 -0.16 5.33
C GLU A 111 -16.11 -1.02 4.05
N TYR A 112 -15.59 -2.24 4.14
CA TYR A 112 -15.56 -3.15 3.00
C TYR A 112 -16.96 -3.27 2.33
N ALA A 113 -16.98 -3.08 1.01
CA ALA A 113 -18.18 -3.12 0.17
C ALA A 113 -19.28 -2.09 0.52
N ASN A 114 -18.98 -1.08 1.34
CA ASN A 114 -19.93 -0.05 1.74
C ASN A 114 -19.34 1.38 1.65
N PRO A 115 -18.82 1.80 0.48
CA PRO A 115 -18.39 3.18 0.30
C PRO A 115 -19.60 4.14 0.31
N THR A 116 -19.46 5.26 1.00
CA THR A 116 -20.50 6.29 1.17
C THR A 116 -20.15 7.61 0.47
N GLY A 117 -18.89 7.78 0.04
CA GLY A 117 -18.40 8.99 -0.62
C GLY A 117 -17.31 8.69 -1.65
N PRO A 118 -16.84 9.71 -2.39
CA PRO A 118 -15.76 9.55 -3.35
C PRO A 118 -14.42 9.28 -2.67
N PHE A 119 -13.51 8.63 -3.39
CA PHE A 119 -12.13 8.36 -3.00
C PHE A 119 -11.97 7.55 -1.70
N GLN A 120 -12.95 6.71 -1.37
CA GLN A 120 -12.85 5.80 -0.24
C GLN A 120 -12.34 4.45 -0.73
N TYR A 121 -11.31 3.94 -0.06
CA TYR A 121 -10.74 2.63 -0.31
C TYR A 121 -11.12 1.68 0.83
N GLY A 122 -11.43 0.43 0.49
CA GLY A 122 -11.73 -0.62 1.46
C GLY A 122 -11.24 -1.98 0.96
N MET A 123 -11.01 -2.92 1.86
CA MET A 123 -10.47 -4.24 1.52
C MET A 123 -10.97 -5.35 2.41
N LYS A 124 -10.91 -6.56 1.87
CA LYS A 124 -11.01 -7.83 2.57
C LYS A 124 -9.86 -8.73 2.15
N LEU A 125 -8.97 -9.05 3.08
CA LEU A 125 -7.74 -9.81 2.83
C LEU A 125 -7.64 -11.06 3.73
N PRO A 126 -6.92 -12.10 3.28
CA PRO A 126 -6.64 -13.27 4.12
C PRO A 126 -5.77 -12.87 5.33
N LEU A 127 -5.73 -13.72 6.35
CA LEU A 127 -5.01 -13.42 7.58
C LEU A 127 -3.49 -13.26 7.36
N ASP A 128 -2.88 -14.19 6.63
CA ASP A 128 -1.44 -14.29 6.36
C ASP A 128 -1.16 -14.91 4.97
N ASP A 129 0.13 -15.10 4.67
CA ASP A 129 0.62 -15.49 3.34
C ASP A 129 0.47 -16.99 3.04
N ASP A 130 0.00 -17.79 3.99
CA ASP A 130 -0.28 -19.22 3.88
C ASP A 130 -1.76 -19.59 4.08
N LYS A 131 -2.60 -18.72 4.65
CA LYS A 131 -4.04 -19.00 4.89
C LYS A 131 -4.97 -18.34 3.87
N PHE A 132 -4.92 -18.80 2.62
CA PHE A 132 -5.89 -18.45 1.57
C PHE A 132 -7.17 -19.28 1.63
N ASP A 133 -7.72 -19.52 2.82
CA ASP A 133 -8.97 -20.24 3.01
C ASP A 133 -9.89 -19.43 3.95
N ILE A 134 -11.17 -19.35 3.60
CA ILE A 134 -12.21 -18.62 4.35
C ILE A 134 -12.42 -19.14 5.78
N THR A 135 -11.93 -20.34 6.09
CA THR A 135 -12.04 -20.98 7.41
C THR A 135 -11.06 -20.40 8.45
N TYR A 136 -9.95 -19.79 8.04
CA TYR A 136 -8.95 -19.19 8.95
C TYR A 136 -9.27 -17.74 9.35
N GLY A 137 -10.29 -17.17 8.72
CA GLY A 137 -10.70 -15.80 8.94
C GLY A 137 -10.04 -14.79 8.00
N ARG A 138 -10.58 -13.56 8.06
CA ARG A 138 -10.37 -12.52 7.06
C ARG A 138 -10.24 -11.18 7.75
N LEU A 139 -9.25 -10.40 7.37
CA LEU A 139 -9.15 -9.01 7.79
C LEU A 139 -10.03 -8.15 6.88
N VAL A 140 -10.93 -7.38 7.48
CA VAL A 140 -11.92 -6.55 6.79
C VAL A 140 -11.74 -5.09 7.21
N SER A 141 -11.65 -4.17 6.24
CA SER A 141 -11.49 -2.74 6.53
C SER A 141 -12.71 -2.18 7.26
N ASN A 142 -12.44 -1.43 8.32
CA ASN A 142 -13.44 -0.61 9.00
C ASN A 142 -13.46 0.80 8.39
N ALA A 143 -14.61 1.45 8.40
CA ALA A 143 -14.68 2.87 8.07
C ALA A 143 -13.89 3.69 9.09
N GLY A 144 -13.16 4.70 8.63
CA GLY A 144 -12.33 5.54 9.48
C GLY A 144 -11.88 6.81 8.79
N ASP A 145 -11.65 7.86 9.57
CA ASP A 145 -11.15 9.16 9.12
C ASP A 145 -10.25 9.75 10.20
N SER A 146 -9.00 9.31 10.22
CA SER A 146 -8.02 9.67 11.25
C SER A 146 -6.62 9.82 10.65
N GLU A 147 -5.64 10.15 11.49
CA GLU A 147 -4.24 10.25 11.06
C GLU A 147 -3.70 8.90 10.54
N THR A 148 -4.23 7.78 11.03
CA THR A 148 -3.83 6.43 10.64
C THR A 148 -4.87 5.74 9.74
N GLU A 149 -6.11 6.22 9.71
CA GLU A 149 -7.19 5.66 8.90
C GLU A 149 -7.53 6.62 7.77
N PHE A 150 -6.99 6.36 6.58
CA PHE A 150 -7.14 7.25 5.43
C PHE A 150 -7.02 6.52 4.10
N THR A 151 -7.58 7.16 3.08
CA THR A 151 -7.23 6.97 1.67
C THR A 151 -6.61 8.28 1.18
N GLU A 152 -5.38 8.25 0.68
CA GLU A 152 -4.72 9.44 0.13
C GLU A 152 -4.52 9.29 -1.37
N ILE A 153 -5.14 10.19 -2.13
CA ILE A 153 -4.97 10.29 -3.58
C ILE A 153 -3.78 11.20 -3.87
N THR A 154 -2.76 10.64 -4.52
CA THR A 154 -1.51 11.33 -4.82
C THR A 154 -1.43 11.76 -6.28
N GLU A 155 -2.03 10.98 -7.19
CA GLU A 155 -2.04 11.25 -8.61
C GLU A 155 -3.36 10.80 -9.24
N ILE A 156 -3.92 11.65 -10.09
CA ILE A 156 -5.00 11.30 -11.02
C ILE A 156 -4.52 11.73 -12.39
N LYS A 157 -4.56 10.81 -13.35
CA LYS A 157 -4.13 11.05 -14.72
C LYS A 157 -5.15 10.50 -15.70
N ARG A 158 -5.69 11.36 -16.56
CA ARG A 158 -6.46 10.91 -17.72
C ARG A 158 -5.53 10.22 -18.72
N VAL A 159 -5.92 9.02 -19.15
CA VAL A 159 -5.11 8.17 -20.05
C VAL A 159 -5.82 7.83 -21.36
N GLY A 160 -7.09 8.21 -21.51
CA GLY A 160 -7.82 8.00 -22.77
C GLY A 160 -9.32 8.16 -22.62
N THR A 161 -10.04 7.59 -23.59
CA THR A 161 -11.51 7.56 -23.67
C THR A 161 -11.96 6.23 -24.26
N GLU A 162 -13.12 5.73 -23.83
CA GLU A 162 -13.75 4.51 -24.31
C GLU A 162 -15.28 4.68 -24.28
N GLY A 163 -15.90 4.82 -25.44
CA GLY A 163 -17.34 5.10 -25.53
C GLY A 163 -17.71 6.40 -24.81
N GLU A 164 -18.65 6.31 -23.88
CA GLU A 164 -19.10 7.43 -23.03
C GLU A 164 -18.18 7.71 -21.83
N TYR A 165 -17.13 6.92 -21.65
CA TYR A 165 -16.22 7.03 -20.52
C TYR A 165 -14.89 7.70 -20.86
N ALA A 166 -14.41 8.56 -19.97
CA ALA A 166 -13.02 8.93 -19.86
C ALA A 166 -12.28 7.92 -18.97
N LEU A 167 -11.07 7.54 -19.39
CA LEU A 167 -10.23 6.59 -18.68
C LEU A 167 -9.22 7.32 -17.81
N PHE A 168 -9.14 6.95 -16.54
CA PHE A 168 -8.19 7.52 -15.58
C PHE A 168 -7.32 6.44 -14.96
N GLN A 169 -6.08 6.82 -14.64
CA GLN A 169 -5.22 6.12 -13.71
C GLN A 169 -5.16 6.91 -12.41
N ILE A 170 -5.42 6.25 -11.29
CA ILE A 170 -5.43 6.87 -9.96
C ILE A 170 -4.41 6.14 -9.09
N LYS A 171 -3.52 6.91 -8.48
CA LYS A 171 -2.53 6.43 -7.51
C LYS A 171 -2.86 6.93 -6.12
N GLY A 172 -2.72 6.05 -5.15
CA GLY A 172 -2.88 6.42 -3.78
C GLY A 172 -2.19 5.48 -2.81
N ARG A 173 -2.24 5.88 -1.55
CA ARG A 173 -1.86 5.07 -0.41
C ARG A 173 -2.97 5.08 0.62
N TYR A 174 -3.00 4.07 1.47
CA TYR A 174 -4.05 3.94 2.47
C TYR A 174 -3.51 3.32 3.74
N GLY A 175 -4.26 3.52 4.80
CA GLY A 175 -4.07 2.90 6.09
C GLY A 175 -5.43 2.70 6.75
N PHE A 176 -5.68 1.57 7.40
CA PHE A 176 -6.92 1.33 8.13
C PHE A 176 -6.79 0.29 9.24
N ASN A 177 -7.62 0.44 10.27
CA ASN A 177 -7.87 -0.63 11.23
C ASN A 177 -8.82 -1.66 10.61
N SER A 178 -8.58 -2.93 10.91
CA SER A 178 -9.42 -4.02 10.42
C SER A 178 -10.15 -4.76 11.53
N THR A 179 -11.21 -5.46 11.14
CA THR A 179 -11.86 -6.49 11.93
C THR A 179 -11.40 -7.84 11.41
N LEU A 180 -11.05 -8.76 12.32
CA LEU A 180 -10.82 -10.17 11.98
C LEU A 180 -12.17 -10.91 12.03
N GLU A 181 -12.71 -11.23 10.86
CA GLU A 181 -13.88 -12.11 10.74
C GLU A 181 -13.43 -13.58 10.77
N THR A 182 -13.90 -14.37 11.72
CA THR A 182 -13.67 -15.81 11.82
C THR A 182 -14.99 -16.58 11.80
N PRO A 183 -14.99 -17.92 11.61
CA PRO A 183 -16.20 -18.72 11.78
C PRO A 183 -16.85 -18.60 13.17
N SER A 184 -16.09 -18.24 14.20
CA SER A 184 -16.55 -18.10 15.59
C SER A 184 -17.06 -16.70 15.95
N GLY A 185 -16.84 -15.69 15.10
CA GLY A 185 -17.23 -14.31 15.36
C GLY A 185 -16.22 -13.28 14.85
N THR A 186 -16.37 -12.05 15.31
CA THR A 186 -15.50 -10.92 14.96
C THR A 186 -14.60 -10.52 16.11
N GLU A 187 -13.34 -10.23 15.79
CA GLU A 187 -12.31 -9.77 16.72
C GLU A 187 -11.61 -8.52 16.16
N VAL A 188 -10.83 -7.83 17.00
CA VAL A 188 -9.97 -6.74 16.52
C VAL A 188 -8.90 -7.32 15.61
N GLY A 189 -8.83 -6.82 14.37
CA GLY A 189 -7.85 -7.24 13.38
C GLY A 189 -6.59 -6.37 13.39
N ASN A 190 -5.62 -6.77 12.59
CA ASN A 190 -4.38 -6.02 12.41
C ASN A 190 -4.60 -4.69 11.67
N TYR A 191 -3.73 -3.71 11.94
CA TYR A 191 -3.63 -2.53 11.09
C TYR A 191 -3.09 -2.92 9.71
N VAL A 192 -3.67 -2.34 8.67
CA VAL A 192 -3.29 -2.60 7.28
C VAL A 192 -2.94 -1.28 6.61
N LYS A 193 -1.77 -1.22 5.98
CA LYS A 193 -1.36 -0.08 5.14
C LYS A 193 -0.97 -0.56 3.75
N GLY A 194 -0.97 0.32 2.76
CA GLY A 194 -0.66 -0.09 1.40
C GLY A 194 -0.69 1.01 0.37
N THR A 195 -0.51 0.61 -0.88
CA THR A 195 -0.56 1.48 -2.07
C THR A 195 -1.42 0.87 -3.14
N PHE A 196 -1.99 1.71 -3.99
CA PHE A 196 -2.68 1.26 -5.19
C PHE A 196 -2.35 2.16 -6.38
N HIS A 197 -2.41 1.56 -7.56
CA HIS A 197 -2.45 2.24 -8.84
C HIS A 197 -3.46 1.52 -9.72
N LEU A 198 -4.62 2.14 -9.92
CA LEU A 198 -5.77 1.52 -10.57
C LEU A 198 -6.15 2.28 -11.84
N LYS A 199 -6.75 1.58 -12.79
CA LYS A 199 -7.43 2.17 -13.94
C LYS A 199 -8.94 2.19 -13.69
N VAL A 200 -9.58 3.33 -13.89
CA VAL A 200 -11.02 3.54 -13.67
C VAL A 200 -11.67 4.27 -14.84
N ARG A 201 -13.01 4.24 -14.89
CA ARG A 201 -13.85 4.86 -15.92
C ARG A 201 -14.80 5.87 -15.28
N ALA A 202 -14.80 7.10 -15.76
CA ALA A 202 -15.77 8.12 -15.36
C ALA A 202 -16.53 8.63 -16.58
N LEU A 203 -17.79 9.02 -16.41
CA LEU A 203 -18.62 9.56 -17.49
C LEU A 203 -18.01 10.86 -18.02
N ILE A 204 -18.01 10.99 -19.34
CA ILE A 204 -17.74 12.26 -20.01
C ILE A 204 -18.94 13.17 -19.81
N ASP A 205 -18.68 14.46 -19.57
CA ASP A 205 -19.70 15.49 -19.43
C ASP A 205 -20.46 15.79 -20.74
#